data_AF-A0AB39SMN3-F1
#
_entry.id   AF-A0AB39SMN3-F1
#
_cell.length_a   1.000
_cell.length_b   1.000
_cell.length_c   1.000
_cell.angle_alpha   90.00
_cell.angle_beta   90.00
_cell.angle_gamma   90.00
#
_symmetry.space_group_name_H-M   'P 1'
#
loop_
_entity.id
_entity.type
_entity.pdbx_description
1 polymer ?
#
loop_
_entity_poly.entity_id
_entity_poly.type
_entity_poly.pdbx_seq_one_letter_code
_entity_poly.pdbx_strand_id
1 'polypeptide(L)'
;MRDFGEILTGRLGATLPAWIDAVDASHLPGLTGFALHLLLDLDAVTAGLSREWSSGGTEGAVNRIKKIKRQRYGQAGFELLRKMILLQ
;
A
#
# COMPACT_ATOMS: atom_id res chain seq x y z
N MET A 1 3.45 -1.53 -16.76
CA MET A 1 3.71 -0.74 -15.52
C MET A 1 2.80 0.48 -15.48
N ARG A 2 2.76 1.27 -16.57
CA ARG A 2 1.78 2.35 -16.77
C ARG A 2 0.33 1.84 -16.64
N ASP A 3 0.06 0.67 -17.19
CA ASP A 3 -1.25 -0.01 -17.19
C ASP A 3 -1.76 -0.31 -15.77
N PHE A 4 -0.88 -0.69 -14.83
CA PHE A 4 -1.26 -0.88 -13.43
C PHE A 4 -1.59 0.45 -12.74
N GLY A 5 -0.86 1.51 -13.08
CA GLY A 5 -1.17 2.87 -12.63
C GLY A 5 -2.56 3.33 -13.09
N GLU A 6 -2.96 2.97 -14.31
CA GLU A 6 -4.30 3.25 -14.83
C GLU A 6 -5.38 2.49 -14.07
N ILE A 7 -5.14 1.23 -13.71
CA ILE A 7 -6.04 0.44 -12.85
C ILE A 7 -6.23 1.12 -11.47
N LEU A 8 -5.14 1.58 -10.87
CA LEU A 8 -5.14 2.30 -9.60
C LEU A 8 -5.91 3.63 -9.66
N THR A 9 -5.64 4.47 -10.67
CA THR A 9 -6.26 5.80 -10.78
C THR A 9 -7.70 5.74 -11.29
N GLY A 10 -8.01 4.78 -12.16
CA GLY A 10 -9.33 4.60 -12.77
C GLY A 10 -10.27 3.73 -11.95
N ARG A 11 -9.80 3.19 -10.81
CA ARG A 11 -10.53 2.23 -9.97
C ARG A 11 -11.07 1.03 -10.74
N LEU A 12 -10.23 0.47 -11.61
CA LEU A 12 -10.59 -0.62 -12.52
C LEU A 12 -10.25 -1.99 -11.91
N GLY A 13 -10.57 -2.22 -10.62
CA GLY A 13 -10.20 -3.47 -9.94
C GLY A 13 -10.64 -4.75 -10.66
N ALA A 14 -11.75 -4.70 -11.40
CA ALA A 14 -12.24 -5.83 -12.22
C ALA A 14 -11.27 -6.26 -13.35
N THR A 15 -10.38 -5.38 -13.81
CA THR A 15 -9.40 -5.71 -14.86
C THR A 15 -8.08 -6.26 -14.29
N LEU A 16 -7.95 -6.34 -12.96
CA LEU A 16 -6.74 -6.80 -12.29
C LEU A 16 -6.34 -8.25 -12.67
N PRO A 17 -7.27 -9.24 -12.75
CA PRO A 17 -6.89 -10.60 -13.13
C PRO A 17 -6.26 -10.67 -14.53
N ALA A 18 -6.85 -9.97 -15.51
CA ALA A 18 -6.32 -9.95 -16.87
C ALA A 18 -4.93 -9.30 -16.96
N TRP A 19 -4.67 -8.30 -16.11
CA TRP A 19 -3.34 -7.69 -16.00
C TRP A 19 -2.32 -8.64 -15.37
N ILE A 20 -2.71 -9.39 -14.34
CA ILE A 20 -1.87 -10.41 -13.70
C ILE A 20 -1.46 -11.48 -14.72
N ASP A 21 -2.40 -12.01 -15.50
CA ASP A 21 -2.14 -13.01 -16.54
C ASP A 21 -1.14 -12.48 -17.60
N ALA A 22 -1.30 -11.22 -18.02
CA ALA A 22 -0.39 -10.58 -18.96
C ALA A 22 1.02 -10.39 -18.40
N VAL A 23 1.14 -10.10 -17.10
CA VAL A 23 2.44 -9.96 -16.42
C VAL A 23 3.11 -11.32 -16.25
N ASP A 24 2.37 -12.36 -15.88
CA ASP A 24 2.92 -13.71 -15.75
C ASP A 24 3.48 -14.22 -17.09
N ALA A 25 2.72 -14.03 -18.17
CA ALA A 25 3.14 -14.36 -19.54
C ALA A 25 4.37 -13.57 -20.03
N SER A 26 4.62 -12.38 -19.48
CA SER A 26 5.79 -11.55 -19.83
C SER A 26 7.11 -12.04 -19.22
N HIS A 27 7.05 -12.98 -18.25
CA HIS A 27 8.19 -13.57 -17.55
C HIS A 27 9.20 -12.56 -16.98
N LEU A 28 8.73 -11.36 -16.59
CA LEU A 28 9.55 -10.33 -15.96
C LEU A 28 9.75 -10.67 -14.47
N PRO A 29 10.95 -11.11 -14.02
CA PRO A 29 11.11 -11.75 -12.72
C PRO A 29 10.67 -10.89 -11.52
N GLY A 30 10.88 -9.56 -11.60
CA GLY A 30 10.47 -8.63 -10.55
C GLY A 30 8.97 -8.32 -10.52
N LEU A 31 8.26 -8.54 -11.63
CA LEU A 31 6.84 -8.24 -11.79
C LEU A 31 5.98 -9.50 -11.61
N THR A 32 6.45 -10.66 -12.05
CA THR A 32 5.77 -11.95 -11.84
C THR A 32 5.60 -12.22 -10.35
N GLY A 33 6.66 -12.03 -9.54
CA GLY A 33 6.55 -12.16 -8.09
C GLY A 33 5.51 -11.23 -7.48
N PHE A 34 5.47 -9.97 -7.90
CA PHE A 34 4.47 -9.00 -7.45
C PHE A 34 3.03 -9.43 -7.83
N ALA A 35 2.81 -9.83 -9.08
CA ALA A 35 1.50 -10.25 -9.57
C ALA A 35 0.97 -11.50 -8.83
N LEU A 36 1.85 -12.47 -8.54
CA LEU A 36 1.50 -13.65 -7.75
C LEU A 36 1.06 -13.29 -6.32
N HIS A 37 1.69 -12.31 -5.68
CA HIS A 37 1.26 -11.86 -4.34
C HIS A 37 -0.10 -11.16 -4.40
N LEU A 38 -0.44 -10.45 -5.49
CA LEU A 38 -1.77 -9.87 -5.65
C LEU A 38 -2.87 -10.94 -5.81
N LEU A 39 -2.56 -12.10 -6.39
CA LEU A 39 -3.51 -13.22 -6.48
C LEU A 39 -3.86 -13.79 -5.10
N LEU A 40 -2.91 -13.82 -4.16
CA LEU A 40 -3.16 -14.35 -2.81
C LEU A 40 -4.22 -13.53 -2.06
N ASP A 41 -4.27 -12.24 -2.32
CA ASP A 41 -5.19 -11.28 -1.69
C ASP A 41 -6.19 -10.68 -2.71
N LEU A 42 -6.53 -11.42 -3.77
CA LEU A 42 -7.23 -10.89 -4.94
C LEU A 42 -8.52 -10.13 -4.59
N ASP A 43 -9.34 -10.67 -3.68
CA ASP A 43 -10.59 -10.03 -3.26
C ASP A 43 -10.34 -8.70 -2.56
N ALA A 44 -9.36 -8.67 -1.65
CA ALA A 44 -9.00 -7.48 -0.89
C ALA A 44 -8.40 -6.40 -1.81
N VAL A 45 -7.50 -6.80 -2.72
CA VAL A 45 -6.89 -5.89 -3.69
C VAL A 45 -7.94 -5.37 -4.67
N THR A 46 -8.81 -6.22 -5.20
CA THR A 46 -9.90 -5.83 -6.10
C THR A 46 -10.84 -4.84 -5.42
N ALA A 47 -11.20 -5.07 -4.15
CA ALA A 47 -11.99 -4.12 -3.37
C ALA A 47 -11.24 -2.80 -3.18
N GLY A 48 -9.96 -2.84 -2.79
CA GLY A 48 -9.13 -1.64 -2.63
C GLY A 48 -8.98 -0.82 -3.91
N LEU A 49 -8.98 -1.50 -5.07
CA LEU A 49 -8.92 -0.89 -6.39
C LEU A 49 -10.28 -0.51 -6.98
N SER A 50 -11.40 -0.80 -6.31
CA SER A 50 -12.75 -0.49 -6.84
C SER A 50 -13.52 0.49 -5.95
N ARG A 51 -13.19 0.54 -4.66
CA ARG A 51 -13.90 1.37 -3.69
C ARG A 51 -13.36 2.80 -3.67
N GLU A 52 -14.21 3.71 -3.19
CA GLU A 52 -13.82 5.11 -3.01
C GLU A 52 -12.99 5.36 -1.75
N TRP A 53 -13.11 4.46 -0.79
CA TRP A 53 -12.45 4.53 0.50
C TRP A 53 -11.06 3.89 0.40
N SER A 54 -10.05 4.59 0.92
CA SER A 54 -8.68 4.11 0.98
C SER A 54 -8.16 4.16 2.41
N SER A 55 -7.16 3.32 2.70
CA SER A 55 -6.39 3.35 3.95
C SER A 55 -5.44 4.54 4.05
N GLY A 56 -5.40 5.44 3.06
CA GLY A 56 -4.38 6.49 2.94
C GLY A 56 -4.30 7.43 4.15
N GLY A 57 -5.44 7.79 4.77
CA GLY A 57 -5.45 8.58 5.99
C GLY A 57 -4.81 7.85 7.18
N THR A 58 -5.15 6.57 7.36
CA THR A 58 -4.60 5.71 8.41
C THR A 58 -3.11 5.44 8.19
N GLU A 59 -2.71 5.14 6.96
CA GLU A 59 -1.31 4.93 6.59
C GLU A 59 -0.48 6.20 6.76
N GLY A 60 -1.04 7.36 6.43
CA GLY A 60 -0.42 8.67 6.67
C GLY A 60 -0.17 8.91 8.16
N ALA A 61 -1.16 8.63 9.01
CA ALA A 61 -1.02 8.73 10.47
C ALA A 61 0.06 7.77 11.00
N VAL A 62 0.05 6.50 10.55
CA VAL A 62 1.08 5.51 10.89
C VAL A 62 2.46 5.97 10.45
N ASN A 63 2.60 6.54 9.25
CA ASN A 63 3.87 7.03 8.73
C ASN A 63 4.39 8.22 9.54
N ARG A 64 3.51 9.15 9.93
CA ARG A 64 3.84 10.26 10.85
C ARG A 64 4.36 9.73 12.19
N ILE A 65 3.68 8.75 12.79
CA ILE A 65 4.10 8.13 14.04
C ILE A 65 5.47 7.46 13.90
N LYS A 66 5.67 6.68 12.82
CA LYS A 66 6.96 6.04 12.51
C LYS A 66 8.07 7.07 12.36
N LYS A 67 7.79 8.22 11.72
CA LYS A 67 8.74 9.33 11.59
C LYS A 67 9.14 9.92 12.94
N ILE A 68 8.18 10.24 13.80
CA ILE A 68 8.43 10.77 15.15
C ILE A 68 9.28 9.79 15.97
N LYS A 69 8.92 8.50 15.95
CA LYS A 69 9.70 7.46 16.63
C LYS A 69 11.14 7.38 16.12
N ARG A 70 11.36 7.41 14.79
CA ARG A 70 12.70 7.36 14.18
C ARG A 70 13.55 8.58 14.54
N GLN A 71 12.97 9.77 14.59
CA GLN A 71 13.70 10.99 14.99
C GLN A 71 14.17 10.96 16.45
N ARG A 72 13.54 10.15 17.31
CA ARG A 72 13.82 10.08 18.75
C ARG A 72 14.35 8.72 19.19
N TYR A 73 14.88 7.94 18.24
CA TYR A 73 15.38 6.60 18.50
C TYR A 73 16.46 6.63 19.58
N GLY A 74 16.26 5.89 20.68
CA GLY A 74 17.18 5.87 21.83
C GLY A 74 17.17 7.12 22.71
N GLN A 75 16.42 8.18 22.35
CA GLN A 75 16.42 9.47 23.03
C GLN A 75 15.10 9.81 23.73
N ALA A 76 14.01 9.08 23.44
CA ALA A 76 12.70 9.30 24.04
C ALA A 76 12.07 7.98 24.51
N GLY A 77 11.62 7.97 25.76
CA GLY A 77 10.74 6.93 26.29
C GLY A 77 9.29 7.09 25.79
N PHE A 78 8.44 6.12 26.12
CA PHE A 78 7.05 6.06 25.67
C PHE A 78 6.24 7.35 25.96
N GLU A 79 6.36 7.89 27.17
CA GLU A 79 5.64 9.11 27.57
C GLU A 79 5.99 10.33 26.70
N LEU A 80 7.27 10.48 26.35
CA LEU A 80 7.72 11.58 25.50
C LEU A 80 7.26 11.37 24.05
N LEU A 81 7.31 10.14 23.54
CA LEU A 81 6.75 9.81 22.22
C LEU A 81 5.25 10.05 22.15
N ARG A 82 4.49 9.67 23.19
CA ARG A 82 3.03 9.90 23.28
C ARG A 82 2.71 11.39 23.23
N LYS A 83 3.40 12.21 24.03
CA LYS A 83 3.24 13.67 24.00
C LYS A 83 3.56 14.26 22.62
N MET A 84 4.64 13.81 21.98
CA MET A 84 5.02 14.26 20.64
C MET A 84 4.03 13.84 19.55
N ILE A 85 3.23 12.79 19.75
CA ILE A 85 2.19 12.38 18.80
C ILE A 85 0.90 13.19 19.01
N LEU A 86 0.54 13.46 20.27
CA LEU A 86 -0.73 14.13 20.62
C LEU A 86 -0.70 15.65 20.52
N LEU A 87 0.49 16.28 20.53
CA LEU A 87 0.66 17.74 20.53
C LEU A 87 0.96 18.33 19.14
N GLN A 88 0.72 17.60 18.05
CA GLN A 88 0.93 18.07 16.67
C GLN A 88 -0.35 18.38 15.92
#